data_AF-A0A9X3RRX9-F1
#
_entry.id   AF-A0A9X3RRX9-F1
#
_cell.length_a   1.000
_cell.length_b   1.000
_cell.length_c   1.000
_cell.angle_alpha   90.00
_cell.angle_beta   90.00
_cell.angle_gamma   90.00
#
_symmetry.space_group_name_H-M   'P 1'
#
loop_
_entity.id
_entity.type
_entity.pdbx_description
1 polymer ?
#
loop_
_entity_poly.entity_id
_entity_poly.type
_entity_poly.pdbx_seq_one_letter_code
_entity_poly.pdbx_strand_id
1 'polypeptide(L)'
;MKTPIPFYLQEILNKVRDNRDGAVADYIPELAKAEPEYLGAAMCTTTGHVYSAGDDEVEFTLQSLSKPFVYALALQELGLSAVRDIVGMEPSGEAFNELSLNRDDHRPVNPMINAGAIAVTQLINGVDSEPAARVERLRTYFSRLAGRDLLIDAPMRDSELEVSERNLSLAHMLRNYDIIQDEAHDAVSTYIEQCSIVVTVRDLAVMSATLANGGVQPVTGDKILDADVCRLTLSVMSSAGMYDGAGRWMAEVGIPAKSGVSGGLLGTLPGQLGVATFSPRLNKEGNSVRGVDAFKLLSKDMGLHLMSTDERYGVNPVRKVEQDAELTVIYLQGLINFNAAETVLYELMESDFSEGTVVLELTHISGTNRMGRRMLKEGLRRIRESGFDIAIVDPDGELEDRTMSDGTEVPKGELEDYAINGEPV
;
A
#
# COMPACT_ATOMS: atom_id res chain seq x y z
N MET A 1 10.22 -24.09 -16.67
CA MET A 1 8.75 -23.85 -16.67
C MET A 1 8.53 -22.35 -16.63
N LYS A 2 7.60 -21.79 -17.40
CA LYS A 2 7.21 -20.37 -17.28
C LYS A 2 6.04 -20.27 -16.29
N THR A 3 6.03 -19.24 -15.44
CA THR A 3 4.88 -18.96 -14.56
C THR A 3 3.60 -18.76 -15.39
N PRO A 4 2.43 -19.22 -14.93
CA PRO A 4 1.15 -19.00 -15.62
C PRO A 4 0.65 -17.55 -15.51
N ILE A 5 1.17 -16.74 -14.59
CA ILE A 5 0.63 -15.41 -14.27
C ILE A 5 0.60 -14.45 -15.49
N PRO A 6 1.67 -14.27 -16.28
CA PRO A 6 1.61 -13.42 -17.47
C PRO A 6 0.61 -13.90 -18.52
N PHE A 7 0.43 -15.22 -18.66
CA PHE A 7 -0.58 -15.78 -19.57
C PHE A 7 -1.99 -15.42 -19.11
N TYR A 8 -2.25 -15.52 -17.81
CA TYR A 8 -3.54 -15.17 -17.25
C TYR A 8 -3.84 -13.66 -17.35
N LEU A 9 -2.84 -12.80 -17.12
CA LEU A 9 -2.95 -11.36 -17.41
C LEU A 9 -3.31 -11.13 -18.88
N GLN A 10 -2.65 -11.83 -19.81
CA GLN A 10 -2.97 -11.73 -21.23
C GLN A 10 -4.40 -12.19 -21.55
N GLU A 11 -4.91 -13.23 -20.89
CA GLU A 11 -6.31 -13.67 -21.02
C GLU A 11 -7.29 -12.60 -20.54
N ILE A 12 -7.02 -11.94 -19.41
CA ILE A 12 -7.81 -10.79 -18.95
C ILE A 12 -7.81 -9.68 -20.00
N LEU A 13 -6.63 -9.29 -20.50
CA LEU A 13 -6.51 -8.26 -21.52
C LEU A 13 -7.31 -8.63 -22.78
N ASN A 14 -7.29 -9.90 -23.19
CA ASN A 14 -8.06 -10.36 -24.34
C ASN A 14 -9.58 -10.29 -24.09
N LYS A 15 -10.05 -10.61 -22.88
CA LYS A 15 -11.48 -10.52 -22.53
C LYS A 15 -12.03 -9.09 -22.59
N VAL A 16 -11.20 -8.08 -22.30
CA VAL A 16 -11.62 -6.67 -22.27
C VAL A 16 -11.24 -5.88 -23.52
N ARG A 17 -10.42 -6.45 -24.41
CA ARG A 17 -9.83 -5.77 -25.59
C ARG A 17 -10.87 -5.14 -26.50
N ASP A 18 -11.99 -5.83 -26.74
CA ASP A 18 -13.02 -5.39 -27.67
C ASP A 18 -13.95 -4.32 -27.08
N ASN A 19 -13.86 -4.04 -25.78
CA ASN A 19 -14.57 -2.91 -25.19
C ASN A 19 -13.88 -1.59 -25.58
N ARG A 20 -14.50 -0.87 -26.53
CA ARG A 20 -14.03 0.41 -27.05
C ARG A 20 -14.86 1.61 -26.57
N ASP A 21 -15.68 1.40 -25.54
CA ASP A 21 -16.46 2.48 -24.95
C ASP A 21 -15.55 3.58 -24.36
N GLY A 22 -16.13 4.74 -24.10
CA GLY A 22 -15.41 5.90 -23.57
C GLY A 22 -14.57 6.64 -24.61
N ALA A 23 -13.81 7.61 -24.12
CA ALA A 23 -12.96 8.48 -24.93
C ALA A 23 -11.67 8.83 -24.19
N VAL A 24 -10.62 9.18 -24.92
CA VAL A 24 -9.41 9.77 -24.31
C VAL A 24 -9.76 11.12 -23.68
N ALA A 25 -9.04 11.51 -22.62
CA ALA A 25 -9.18 12.84 -22.05
C ALA A 25 -8.75 13.90 -23.08
N ASP A 26 -9.58 14.91 -23.31
CA ASP A 26 -9.38 15.92 -24.35
C ASP A 26 -9.29 17.37 -23.82
N TYR A 27 -9.51 17.55 -22.51
CA TYR A 27 -9.44 18.87 -21.87
C TYR A 27 -7.99 19.39 -21.71
N ILE A 28 -6.98 18.51 -21.81
CA ILE A 28 -5.56 18.86 -21.96
C ILE A 28 -5.12 18.41 -23.36
N PRO A 29 -4.65 19.33 -24.22
CA PRO A 29 -4.28 19.02 -25.60
C PRO A 29 -3.31 17.84 -25.77
N GLU A 30 -2.34 17.65 -24.88
CA GLU A 30 -1.41 16.51 -24.96
C GLU A 30 -2.07 15.16 -24.66
N LEU A 31 -3.02 15.09 -23.72
CA LEU A 31 -3.77 13.84 -23.46
C LEU A 31 -4.63 13.41 -24.66
N ALA A 32 -5.14 14.38 -25.42
CA ALA A 32 -5.96 14.13 -26.60
C ALA A 32 -5.19 13.38 -27.71
N LYS A 33 -3.84 13.38 -27.66
CA LYS A 33 -2.98 12.70 -28.62
C LYS A 33 -2.70 11.24 -28.28
N ALA A 34 -3.14 10.76 -27.12
CA ALA A 34 -2.91 9.38 -26.69
C ALA A 34 -3.52 8.37 -27.68
N GLU A 35 -2.80 7.29 -27.97
CA GLU A 35 -3.29 6.18 -28.79
C GLU A 35 -4.36 5.38 -28.00
N PRO A 36 -5.65 5.44 -28.41
CA PRO A 36 -6.75 4.88 -27.63
C PRO A 36 -6.77 3.35 -27.52
N GLU A 37 -5.99 2.64 -28.35
CA GLU A 37 -5.98 1.17 -28.39
C GLU A 37 -4.90 0.53 -27.51
N TYR A 38 -4.04 1.31 -26.85
CA TYR A 38 -3.11 0.76 -25.85
C TYR A 38 -3.86 0.04 -24.72
N LEU A 39 -3.31 -1.10 -24.33
CA LEU A 39 -3.85 -1.97 -23.29
C LEU A 39 -2.73 -2.80 -22.65
N GLY A 40 -2.34 -2.42 -21.43
CA GLY A 40 -1.32 -3.09 -20.63
C GLY A 40 -1.80 -3.42 -19.22
N ALA A 41 -1.22 -4.46 -18.62
CA ALA A 41 -1.43 -4.81 -17.21
C ALA A 41 -0.13 -5.32 -16.58
N ALA A 42 0.06 -5.01 -15.31
CA ALA A 42 1.15 -5.57 -14.50
C ALA A 42 0.70 -5.83 -13.06
N MET A 43 1.40 -6.75 -12.40
CA MET A 43 1.32 -6.98 -10.97
C MET A 43 2.72 -7.15 -10.37
N CYS A 44 2.89 -6.72 -9.13
CA CYS A 44 4.11 -6.90 -8.36
C CYS A 44 3.75 -7.50 -6.99
N THR A 45 4.35 -8.64 -6.65
CA THR A 45 4.14 -9.27 -5.34
C THR A 45 4.96 -8.56 -4.26
N THR A 46 4.54 -8.69 -2.99
CA THR A 46 5.34 -8.20 -1.84
C THR A 46 6.72 -8.83 -1.74
N THR A 47 6.92 -9.99 -2.39
CA THR A 47 8.22 -10.68 -2.49
C THR A 47 9.09 -10.21 -3.66
N GLY A 48 8.70 -9.15 -4.39
CA GLY A 48 9.53 -8.54 -5.44
C GLY A 48 9.42 -9.13 -6.84
N HIS A 49 8.47 -10.03 -7.10
CA HIS A 49 8.26 -10.57 -8.45
C HIS A 49 7.32 -9.67 -9.26
N VAL A 50 7.75 -9.24 -10.44
CA VAL A 50 6.96 -8.42 -11.37
C VAL A 50 6.50 -9.28 -12.55
N TYR A 51 5.20 -9.25 -12.83
CA TYR A 51 4.57 -9.93 -13.96
C TYR A 51 3.76 -8.93 -14.77
N SER A 52 3.76 -9.04 -16.09
CA SER A 52 3.05 -8.10 -16.97
C SER A 52 2.63 -8.74 -18.30
N ALA A 53 1.70 -8.09 -18.99
CA ALA A 53 1.23 -8.45 -20.33
C ALA A 53 0.71 -7.22 -21.09
N GLY A 54 0.60 -7.33 -22.41
CA GLY A 54 0.13 -6.26 -23.29
C GLY A 54 1.17 -5.15 -23.51
N ASP A 55 0.69 -3.92 -23.60
CA ASP A 55 1.51 -2.73 -23.82
C ASP A 55 2.16 -2.27 -22.50
N ASP A 56 3.06 -3.08 -21.96
CA ASP A 56 3.59 -2.95 -20.60
C ASP A 56 4.78 -2.00 -20.44
N GLU A 57 5.42 -1.63 -21.54
CA GLU A 57 6.54 -0.68 -21.60
C GLU A 57 6.09 0.70 -22.14
N VAL A 58 4.79 0.90 -22.40
CA VAL A 58 4.28 2.20 -22.83
C VAL A 58 4.29 3.18 -21.66
N GLU A 59 4.95 4.30 -21.87
CA GLU A 59 5.04 5.39 -20.92
C GLU A 59 3.82 6.32 -20.99
N PHE A 60 3.36 6.77 -19.83
CA PHE A 60 2.28 7.73 -19.67
C PHE A 60 2.45 8.52 -18.36
N THR A 61 1.83 9.70 -18.27
CA THR A 61 1.94 10.54 -17.07
C THR A 61 1.07 10.02 -15.92
N LEU A 62 1.56 10.11 -14.67
CA LEU A 62 0.88 9.66 -13.46
C LEU A 62 -0.49 10.30 -13.27
N GLN A 63 -0.63 11.60 -13.52
CA GLN A 63 -1.86 12.33 -13.26
C GLN A 63 -2.31 12.12 -11.80
N SER A 64 -3.62 11.97 -11.57
CA SER A 64 -4.18 11.71 -10.24
C SER A 64 -3.70 10.40 -9.56
N LEU A 65 -2.98 9.52 -10.26
CA LEU A 65 -2.34 8.33 -9.66
C LEU A 65 -1.25 8.69 -8.65
N SER A 66 -0.69 9.90 -8.73
CA SER A 66 0.35 10.39 -7.82
C SER A 66 -0.19 10.68 -6.41
N LYS A 67 -1.47 11.04 -6.28
CA LYS A 67 -2.06 11.60 -5.05
C LYS A 67 -1.92 10.70 -3.81
N PRO A 68 -2.19 9.38 -3.87
CA PRO A 68 -2.00 8.51 -2.71
C PRO A 68 -0.56 8.50 -2.21
N PHE A 69 0.41 8.53 -3.12
CA PHE A 69 1.83 8.50 -2.78
C PHE A 69 2.28 9.82 -2.14
N VAL A 70 1.85 10.97 -2.67
CA VAL A 70 2.20 12.27 -2.06
C VAL A 70 1.52 12.45 -0.70
N TYR A 71 0.29 11.96 -0.54
CA TYR A 71 -0.34 11.88 0.78
C TYR A 71 0.45 11.01 1.76
N ALA A 72 0.94 9.84 1.32
CA ALA A 72 1.81 9.00 2.12
C ALA A 72 3.11 9.73 2.52
N LEU A 73 3.74 10.44 1.58
CA LEU A 73 4.95 11.21 1.88
C LEU A 73 4.69 12.32 2.90
N ALA A 74 3.60 13.08 2.77
CA ALA A 74 3.23 14.11 3.73
C ALA A 74 3.00 13.53 5.14
N LEU A 75 2.32 12.39 5.25
CA LEU A 75 2.14 11.67 6.51
C LEU A 75 3.49 11.21 7.10
N GLN A 76 4.42 10.76 6.27
CA GLN A 76 5.75 10.33 6.69
C GLN A 76 6.61 11.50 7.20
N GLU A 77 6.55 12.66 6.55
CA GLU A 77 7.39 13.81 6.89
C GLU A 77 6.83 14.61 8.08
N LEU A 78 5.49 14.71 8.22
CA LEU A 78 4.84 15.63 9.16
C LEU A 78 3.99 14.93 10.24
N GLY A 79 3.66 13.66 10.04
CA GLY A 79 2.77 12.91 10.92
C GLY A 79 1.28 13.23 10.72
N LEU A 80 0.42 12.36 11.25
CA LEU A 80 -1.03 12.42 11.04
C LEU A 80 -1.68 13.73 11.51
N SER A 81 -1.25 14.28 12.64
CA SER A 81 -1.87 15.48 13.22
C SER A 81 -1.76 16.67 12.28
N ALA A 82 -0.53 16.98 11.83
CA ALA A 82 -0.26 18.12 10.96
C ALA A 82 -0.96 17.98 9.60
N VAL A 83 -0.96 16.78 9.01
CA VAL A 83 -1.64 16.55 7.73
C VAL A 83 -3.16 16.68 7.87
N ARG A 84 -3.75 16.19 8.97
CA ARG A 84 -5.19 16.32 9.23
C ARG A 84 -5.63 17.77 9.41
N ASP A 85 -4.77 18.64 9.92
CA ASP A 85 -5.08 20.05 10.03
C ASP A 85 -5.22 20.75 8.67
N ILE A 86 -4.69 20.13 7.60
CA ILE A 86 -4.76 20.65 6.23
C ILE A 86 -5.81 19.93 5.38
N VAL A 87 -5.99 18.62 5.54
CA VAL A 87 -6.89 17.81 4.71
C VAL A 87 -7.64 16.75 5.51
N GLY A 88 -8.92 16.55 5.16
CA GLY A 88 -9.75 15.49 5.72
C GLY A 88 -9.41 14.09 5.21
N MET A 89 -10.24 13.11 5.59
CA MET A 89 -10.13 11.71 5.17
C MET A 89 -11.50 11.13 4.72
N GLU A 90 -12.51 11.99 4.60
CA GLU A 90 -13.89 11.58 4.31
C GLU A 90 -14.10 11.46 2.79
N PRO A 91 -14.88 10.47 2.33
CA PRO A 91 -15.29 10.42 0.93
C PRO A 91 -16.02 11.70 0.55
N SER A 92 -15.76 12.23 -0.65
CA SER A 92 -16.57 13.32 -1.20
C SER A 92 -17.93 12.75 -1.60
N GLY A 93 -19.01 13.25 -1.00
CA GLY A 93 -20.39 12.85 -1.34
C GLY A 93 -20.99 13.61 -2.53
N GLU A 94 -20.27 14.58 -3.08
CA GLU A 94 -20.72 15.42 -4.18
C GLU A 94 -19.77 15.33 -5.36
N ALA A 95 -20.35 15.38 -6.56
CA ALA A 95 -19.63 15.35 -7.83
C ALA A 95 -18.47 16.37 -7.81
N PHE A 96 -17.46 16.09 -8.64
CA PHE A 96 -16.22 16.85 -8.92
C PHE A 96 -16.32 18.41 -9.03
N ASN A 97 -17.51 19.00 -8.91
CA ASN A 97 -17.87 20.37 -9.26
C ASN A 97 -18.40 21.26 -8.11
N GLU A 98 -18.76 20.74 -6.91
CA GLU A 98 -18.92 21.62 -5.73
C GLU A 98 -17.57 21.78 -5.02
N LEU A 99 -17.38 22.92 -4.34
CA LEU A 99 -16.08 23.47 -3.90
C LEU A 99 -15.22 22.51 -3.05
N SER A 100 -15.72 21.31 -2.71
CA SER A 100 -14.98 20.17 -2.16
C SER A 100 -14.23 20.49 -0.87
N LEU A 101 -14.66 21.55 -0.19
CA LEU A 101 -14.24 21.95 1.14
C LEU A 101 -15.33 21.57 2.12
N ASN A 102 -14.93 21.15 3.32
CA ASN A 102 -15.85 20.97 4.42
C ASN A 102 -16.49 22.32 4.78
N ARG A 103 -17.80 22.32 5.05
CA ARG A 103 -18.55 23.55 5.37
C ARG A 103 -18.12 24.18 6.69
N ASP A 104 -17.67 23.36 7.64
CA ASP A 104 -17.38 23.82 9.00
C ASP A 104 -15.94 24.33 9.15
N ASP A 105 -14.97 23.64 8.54
CA ASP A 105 -13.54 23.91 8.71
C ASP A 105 -12.80 24.33 7.43
N HIS A 106 -13.51 24.37 6.29
CA HIS A 106 -12.99 24.79 4.99
C HIS A 106 -11.80 23.98 4.45
N ARG A 107 -11.48 22.84 5.07
CA ARG A 107 -10.43 21.94 4.57
C ARG A 107 -10.97 21.10 3.42
N PRO A 108 -10.13 20.74 2.44
CA PRO A 108 -10.51 19.73 1.46
C PRO A 108 -10.90 18.43 2.15
N VAL A 109 -11.97 17.80 1.68
CA VAL A 109 -12.57 16.64 2.37
C VAL A 109 -11.67 15.39 2.39
N ASN A 110 -10.79 15.23 1.39
CA ASN A 110 -9.78 14.17 1.33
C ASN A 110 -8.63 14.53 0.36
N PRO A 111 -7.47 13.83 0.43
CA PRO A 111 -6.33 14.05 -0.46
C PRO A 111 -6.51 13.50 -1.90
N MET A 112 -7.58 12.77 -2.21
CA MET A 112 -7.77 12.14 -3.53
C MET A 112 -8.43 13.07 -4.56
N ILE A 113 -9.09 14.14 -4.08
CA ILE A 113 -9.59 15.25 -4.89
C ILE A 113 -8.49 16.30 -5.17
N ASN A 114 -8.67 17.14 -6.20
CA ASN A 114 -7.64 18.11 -6.60
C ASN A 114 -7.34 19.14 -5.50
N ALA A 115 -8.36 19.65 -4.80
CA ALA A 115 -8.15 20.63 -3.73
C ALA A 115 -7.26 20.06 -2.61
N GLY A 116 -7.54 18.82 -2.18
CA GLY A 116 -6.74 18.12 -1.19
C GLY A 116 -5.34 17.79 -1.70
N ALA A 117 -5.21 17.37 -2.96
CA ALA A 117 -3.91 17.09 -3.55
C ALA A 117 -3.02 18.34 -3.63
N ILE A 118 -3.55 19.48 -4.09
CA ILE A 118 -2.82 20.76 -4.11
C ILE A 118 -2.39 21.15 -2.69
N ALA A 119 -3.31 21.06 -1.72
CA ALA A 119 -3.03 21.38 -0.33
C ALA A 119 -1.98 20.46 0.31
N VAL A 120 -1.93 19.18 -0.08
CA VAL A 120 -0.93 18.21 0.41
C VAL A 120 0.41 18.38 -0.30
N THR A 121 0.41 18.66 -1.61
CA THR A 121 1.64 18.82 -2.39
C THR A 121 2.53 19.94 -1.85
N GLN A 122 1.97 21.09 -1.43
CA GLN A 122 2.76 22.20 -0.87
C GLN A 122 3.55 21.80 0.39
N LEU A 123 3.06 20.81 1.14
CA LEU A 123 3.61 20.43 2.44
C LEU A 123 4.95 19.71 2.30
N ILE A 124 5.20 19.15 1.12
CA ILE A 124 6.39 18.35 0.84
C ILE A 124 7.63 19.24 0.88
N ASN A 125 8.68 18.73 1.53
CA ASN A 125 9.94 19.44 1.76
C ASN A 125 9.80 20.69 2.65
N GLY A 126 8.66 20.85 3.34
CA GLY A 126 8.35 21.98 4.21
C GLY A 126 7.60 23.12 3.51
N VAL A 127 6.87 23.90 4.30
CA VAL A 127 6.04 25.02 3.82
C VAL A 127 6.87 26.15 3.18
N ASP A 128 8.11 26.34 3.63
CA ASP A 128 9.02 27.36 3.08
C ASP A 128 9.85 26.83 1.89
N SER A 129 9.54 25.64 1.35
CA SER A 129 10.30 25.07 0.25
C SER A 129 10.04 25.83 -1.06
N GLU A 130 11.14 26.22 -1.71
CA GLU A 130 11.10 26.69 -3.10
C GLU A 130 10.44 25.64 -4.02
N PRO A 131 9.59 26.03 -4.99
CA PRO A 131 8.86 25.10 -5.85
C PRO A 131 9.77 24.09 -6.55
N ALA A 132 10.92 24.53 -7.10
CA ALA A 132 11.85 23.64 -7.79
C ALA A 132 12.45 22.56 -6.88
N ALA A 133 12.75 22.89 -5.62
CA ALA A 133 13.28 21.93 -4.65
C ALA A 133 12.22 20.90 -4.25
N ARG A 134 10.96 21.34 -4.11
CA ARG A 134 9.80 20.49 -3.84
C ARG A 134 9.52 19.52 -5.00
N VAL A 135 9.59 20.01 -6.24
CA VAL A 135 9.45 19.17 -7.45
C VAL A 135 10.54 18.10 -7.51
N GLU A 136 11.80 18.45 -7.25
CA GLU A 136 12.89 17.46 -7.27
C GLU A 136 12.77 16.44 -6.12
N ARG A 137 12.30 16.85 -4.95
CA ARG A 137 11.98 15.96 -3.83
C ARG A 137 10.91 14.94 -4.23
N LEU A 138 9.84 15.40 -4.90
CA LEU A 138 8.78 14.55 -5.41
C LEU A 138 9.30 13.58 -6.47
N ARG A 139 10.01 14.07 -7.50
CA ARG A 139 10.58 13.24 -8.57
C ARG A 139 11.50 12.15 -8.00
N THR A 140 12.36 12.49 -7.05
CA THR A 140 13.25 11.55 -6.35
C THR A 140 12.45 10.51 -5.56
N TYR A 141 11.41 10.92 -4.84
CA TYR A 141 10.54 10.01 -4.09
C TYR A 141 9.82 9.02 -5.00
N PHE A 142 9.24 9.49 -6.10
CA PHE A 142 8.60 8.63 -7.09
C PHE A 142 9.60 7.68 -7.77
N SER A 143 10.83 8.13 -8.01
CA SER A 143 11.91 7.29 -8.55
C SER A 143 12.27 6.15 -7.58
N ARG A 144 12.35 6.43 -6.28
CA ARG A 144 12.55 5.38 -5.25
C ARG A 144 11.42 4.36 -5.25
N LEU A 145 10.16 4.82 -5.31
CA LEU A 145 9.00 3.91 -5.36
C LEU A 145 9.03 3.00 -6.60
N ALA A 146 9.39 3.54 -7.77
CA ALA A 146 9.48 2.77 -9.02
C ALA A 146 10.74 1.88 -9.09
N GLY A 147 11.79 2.21 -8.34
CA GLY A 147 13.09 1.52 -8.41
C GLY A 147 13.93 1.91 -9.63
N ARG A 148 13.61 3.03 -10.28
CA ARG A 148 14.35 3.62 -11.41
C ARG A 148 14.19 5.14 -11.41
N ASP A 149 15.09 5.84 -12.09
CA ASP A 149 14.92 7.28 -12.31
C ASP A 149 13.70 7.56 -13.19
N LEU A 150 12.80 8.39 -12.67
CA LEU A 150 11.64 8.90 -13.40
C LEU A 150 11.88 10.35 -13.85
N LEU A 151 11.24 10.70 -14.95
CA LEU A 151 11.32 12.01 -15.59
C LEU A 151 9.96 12.70 -15.57
N ILE A 152 9.98 14.01 -15.78
CA ILE A 152 8.77 14.82 -15.95
C ILE A 152 8.57 15.10 -17.44
N ASP A 153 7.36 14.87 -17.94
CA ASP A 153 6.95 15.19 -19.29
C ASP A 153 6.69 16.70 -19.41
N ALA A 154 7.69 17.44 -19.91
CA ALA A 154 7.59 18.89 -20.08
C ALA A 154 6.46 19.31 -21.04
N PRO A 155 6.27 18.68 -22.22
CA PRO A 155 5.10 18.96 -23.06
C PRO A 155 3.76 18.82 -22.33
N MET A 156 3.57 17.72 -21.58
CA MET A 156 2.33 17.50 -20.82
C MET A 156 2.16 18.55 -19.73
N ARG A 157 3.22 18.84 -18.97
CA ARG A 157 3.22 19.88 -17.94
C ARG A 157 2.82 21.23 -18.52
N ASP A 158 3.48 21.66 -19.60
CA ASP A 158 3.24 22.96 -20.22
C ASP A 158 1.80 23.03 -20.76
N SER A 159 1.33 21.95 -21.39
CA SER A 159 -0.04 21.85 -21.89
C SER A 159 -1.09 21.88 -20.78
N GLU A 160 -0.84 21.28 -19.61
CA GLU A 160 -1.77 21.30 -18.48
C GLU A 160 -1.78 22.66 -17.77
N LEU A 161 -0.62 23.33 -17.66
CA LEU A 161 -0.50 24.68 -17.12
C LEU A 161 -1.35 25.69 -17.89
N GLU A 162 -1.35 25.63 -19.23
CA GLU A 162 -2.13 26.52 -20.10
C GLU A 162 -3.65 26.45 -19.89
N VAL A 163 -4.17 25.35 -19.33
CA VAL A 163 -5.61 25.12 -19.13
C VAL A 163 -5.97 24.89 -17.65
N SER A 164 -5.11 25.36 -16.73
CA SER A 164 -5.17 25.06 -15.29
C SER A 164 -6.15 25.92 -14.47
N GLU A 165 -7.01 26.72 -15.11
CA GLU A 165 -7.91 27.70 -14.47
C GLU A 165 -8.73 27.12 -13.30
N ARG A 166 -9.23 25.89 -13.44
CA ARG A 166 -9.97 25.23 -12.35
C ARG A 166 -9.07 24.96 -11.15
N ASN A 167 -7.84 24.48 -11.35
CA ASN A 167 -6.90 24.23 -10.26
C ASN A 167 -6.42 25.55 -9.64
N LEU A 168 -6.22 26.62 -10.43
CA LEU A 168 -5.91 27.96 -9.94
C LEU A 168 -7.05 28.51 -9.08
N SER A 169 -8.30 28.35 -9.50
CA SER A 169 -9.47 28.73 -8.71
C SER A 169 -9.51 28.01 -7.36
N LEU A 170 -9.25 26.70 -7.34
CA LEU A 170 -9.13 25.93 -6.10
C LEU A 170 -8.00 26.47 -5.22
N ALA A 171 -6.81 26.70 -5.77
CA ALA A 171 -5.67 27.20 -5.02
C ALA A 171 -5.90 28.59 -4.43
N HIS A 172 -6.52 29.52 -5.18
CA HIS A 172 -6.93 30.83 -4.65
C HIS A 172 -7.93 30.70 -3.50
N MET A 173 -8.89 29.79 -3.62
CA MET A 173 -9.84 29.54 -2.54
C MET A 173 -9.15 28.96 -1.30
N LEU A 174 -8.25 28.00 -1.47
CA LEU A 174 -7.48 27.42 -0.37
C LEU A 174 -6.61 28.46 0.34
N ARG A 175 -6.00 29.39 -0.41
CA ARG A 175 -5.28 30.55 0.16
C ARG A 175 -6.19 31.46 0.96
N ASN A 176 -7.38 31.76 0.44
CA ASN A 176 -8.35 32.61 1.13
C ASN A 176 -8.77 32.03 2.51
N TYR A 177 -8.66 30.72 2.71
CA TYR A 177 -8.93 30.03 3.97
C TYR A 177 -7.66 29.66 4.74
N ASP A 178 -6.49 30.20 4.37
CA ASP A 178 -5.19 29.93 4.99
C ASP A 178 -4.80 28.42 5.01
N ILE A 179 -5.38 27.62 4.11
CA ILE A 179 -5.06 26.19 3.96
C ILE A 179 -3.74 26.03 3.20
N ILE A 180 -3.48 26.90 2.22
CA ILE A 180 -2.20 26.96 1.52
C ILE A 180 -1.53 28.33 1.66
N GLN A 181 -0.20 28.31 1.70
CA GLN A 181 0.67 29.45 2.00
C GLN A 181 1.47 29.86 0.76
N ASP A 182 1.81 28.89 -0.09
CA ASP A 182 2.35 29.09 -1.43
C ASP A 182 1.40 29.93 -2.29
N GLU A 183 1.94 30.80 -3.15
CA GLU A 183 1.15 31.50 -4.17
C GLU A 183 0.35 30.48 -5.00
N ALA A 184 -0.88 30.86 -5.40
CA ALA A 184 -1.80 29.91 -6.04
C ALA A 184 -1.18 29.28 -7.30
N HIS A 185 -0.43 30.09 -8.06
CA HIS A 185 0.32 29.63 -9.23
C HIS A 185 1.38 28.58 -8.87
N ASP A 186 2.17 28.80 -7.82
CA ASP A 186 3.28 27.92 -7.45
C ASP A 186 2.79 26.59 -6.88
N ALA A 187 1.72 26.63 -6.09
CA ALA A 187 1.05 25.42 -5.60
C ALA A 187 0.50 24.56 -6.76
N VAL A 188 -0.15 25.20 -7.74
CA VAL A 188 -0.68 24.53 -8.93
C VAL A 188 0.44 24.02 -9.83
N SER A 189 1.48 24.82 -10.05
CA SER A 189 2.62 24.43 -10.88
C SER A 189 3.33 23.20 -10.31
N THR A 190 3.58 23.17 -9.00
CA THR A 190 4.19 22.00 -8.35
C THR A 190 3.29 20.76 -8.47
N TYR A 191 1.97 20.93 -8.29
CA TYR A 191 1.02 19.83 -8.44
C TYR A 191 0.96 19.29 -9.89
N ILE A 192 1.08 20.15 -10.90
CA ILE A 192 1.10 19.74 -12.31
C ILE A 192 2.43 19.03 -12.66
N GLU A 193 3.57 19.53 -12.16
CA GLU A 193 4.87 18.85 -12.30
C GLU A 193 4.80 17.42 -11.73
N GLN A 194 4.19 17.25 -10.55
CA GLN A 194 3.88 15.94 -9.97
C GLN A 194 3.00 15.07 -10.87
N CYS A 195 1.93 15.62 -11.44
CA CYS A 195 1.02 14.90 -12.34
C CYS A 195 1.71 14.49 -13.65
N SER A 196 2.75 15.21 -14.05
CA SER A 196 3.45 15.04 -15.32
C SER A 196 4.64 14.05 -15.23
N ILE A 197 4.86 13.43 -14.07
CA ILE A 197 5.86 12.35 -13.93
C ILE A 197 5.47 11.16 -14.80
N VAL A 198 6.41 10.66 -15.58
CA VAL A 198 6.23 9.57 -16.55
C VAL A 198 6.48 8.22 -15.90
N VAL A 199 5.57 7.26 -16.13
CA VAL A 199 5.64 5.88 -15.65
C VAL A 199 5.14 4.90 -16.70
N THR A 200 5.45 3.63 -16.51
CA THR A 200 4.82 2.50 -17.19
C THR A 200 3.84 1.79 -16.25
N VAL A 201 3.07 0.84 -16.78
CA VAL A 201 2.20 -0.01 -15.95
C VAL A 201 3.03 -0.87 -14.97
N ARG A 202 4.27 -1.23 -15.33
CA ARG A 202 5.19 -1.98 -14.46
C ARG A 202 5.63 -1.14 -13.27
N ASP A 203 6.01 0.11 -13.51
CA ASP A 203 6.39 1.05 -12.45
C ASP A 203 5.24 1.20 -11.45
N LEU A 204 4.01 1.45 -11.95
CA LEU A 204 2.84 1.57 -11.10
C LEU A 204 2.57 0.33 -10.24
N ALA A 205 2.74 -0.87 -10.80
CA ALA A 205 2.56 -2.10 -10.05
C ALA A 205 3.57 -2.21 -8.90
N VAL A 206 4.84 -1.86 -9.14
CA VAL A 206 5.90 -1.84 -8.10
C VAL A 206 5.65 -0.76 -7.04
N MET A 207 5.29 0.46 -7.47
CA MET A 207 4.94 1.56 -6.57
C MET A 207 3.75 1.17 -5.67
N SER A 208 2.71 0.59 -6.26
CA SER A 208 1.54 0.08 -5.55
C SER A 208 1.91 -1.05 -4.57
N ALA A 209 2.77 -1.98 -4.99
CA ALA A 209 3.25 -3.07 -4.14
C ALA A 209 4.11 -2.56 -2.97
N THR A 210 4.77 -1.41 -3.10
CA THR A 210 5.45 -0.75 -1.97
C THR A 210 4.46 -0.37 -0.86
N LEU A 211 3.28 0.16 -1.21
CA LEU A 211 2.20 0.40 -0.24
C LEU A 211 1.64 -0.92 0.32
N ALA A 212 1.50 -1.95 -0.52
CA ALA A 212 1.07 -3.29 -0.08
C ALA A 212 2.02 -3.89 0.96
N ASN A 213 3.31 -3.64 0.79
CA ASN A 213 4.41 -4.21 1.57
C ASN A 213 4.80 -3.33 2.78
N GLY A 214 3.85 -2.56 3.31
CA GLY A 214 4.10 -1.71 4.49
C GLY A 214 5.20 -0.67 4.29
N GLY A 215 5.41 -0.22 3.05
CA GLY A 215 6.35 0.83 2.69
C GLY A 215 7.76 0.36 2.35
N VAL A 216 8.00 -0.95 2.27
CA VAL A 216 9.25 -1.53 1.74
C VAL A 216 9.09 -1.77 0.25
N GLN A 217 9.96 -1.16 -0.56
CA GLN A 217 9.98 -1.38 -2.00
C GLN A 217 10.37 -2.85 -2.27
N PRO A 218 9.50 -3.66 -2.89
CA PRO A 218 9.62 -5.12 -2.87
C PRO A 218 10.76 -5.68 -3.73
N VAL A 219 11.24 -4.94 -4.73
CA VAL A 219 12.34 -5.32 -5.64
C VAL A 219 13.70 -4.89 -5.09
N THR A 220 13.80 -3.68 -4.53
CA THR A 220 15.07 -3.11 -4.05
C THR A 220 15.30 -3.33 -2.56
N GLY A 221 14.25 -3.62 -1.79
CA GLY A 221 14.29 -3.73 -0.33
C GLY A 221 14.36 -2.39 0.40
N ASP A 222 14.30 -1.25 -0.31
CA ASP A 222 14.39 0.07 0.29
C ASP A 222 13.17 0.36 1.18
N LYS A 223 13.41 0.77 2.44
CA LYS A 223 12.35 1.21 3.37
C LYS A 223 12.04 2.68 3.06
N ILE A 224 10.91 2.90 2.39
CA ILE A 224 10.49 4.23 1.91
C ILE A 224 9.46 4.86 2.85
N LEU A 225 8.52 4.06 3.37
CA LEU A 225 7.43 4.53 4.23
C LEU A 225 7.25 3.60 5.43
N ASP A 226 6.65 4.13 6.49
CA ASP A 226 6.20 3.34 7.63
C ASP A 226 4.88 2.61 7.33
N ALA A 227 4.69 1.46 7.98
CA ALA A 227 3.51 0.62 7.75
C ALA A 227 2.21 1.32 8.17
N ASP A 228 2.25 2.14 9.23
CA ASP A 228 1.11 2.94 9.69
C ASP A 228 0.70 4.02 8.67
N VAL A 229 1.69 4.62 8.00
CA VAL A 229 1.46 5.58 6.90
C VAL A 229 0.79 4.87 5.73
N CYS A 230 1.32 3.71 5.32
CA CYS A 230 0.74 2.93 4.23
C CYS A 230 -0.71 2.52 4.55
N ARG A 231 -0.99 2.08 5.78
CA ARG A 231 -2.35 1.73 6.22
C ARG A 231 -3.30 2.92 6.08
N LEU A 232 -2.92 4.10 6.55
CA LEU A 232 -3.75 5.31 6.44
C LEU A 232 -3.99 5.71 4.99
N THR A 233 -2.95 5.71 4.15
CA THR A 233 -3.07 5.97 2.71
C THR A 233 -4.04 5.00 2.04
N LEU A 234 -3.91 3.70 2.34
CA LEU A 234 -4.78 2.68 1.76
C LEU A 234 -6.24 2.81 2.23
N SER A 235 -6.47 3.21 3.48
CA SER A 235 -7.81 3.50 3.98
C SER A 235 -8.49 4.63 3.19
N VAL A 236 -7.79 5.74 2.97
CA VAL A 236 -8.32 6.88 2.21
C VAL A 236 -8.47 6.53 0.72
N MET A 237 -7.53 5.76 0.17
CA MET A 237 -7.62 5.28 -1.21
C MET A 237 -8.84 4.35 -1.41
N SER A 238 -9.19 3.55 -0.40
CA SER A 238 -10.37 2.69 -0.43
C SER A 238 -11.68 3.47 -0.41
N SER A 239 -11.76 4.54 0.40
CA SER A 239 -12.98 5.33 0.55
C SER A 239 -13.17 6.41 -0.51
N ALA A 240 -12.08 6.95 -1.08
CA ALA A 240 -12.14 8.12 -1.97
C ALA A 240 -11.39 7.97 -3.30
N GLY A 241 -10.62 6.89 -3.51
CA GLY A 241 -9.73 6.77 -4.67
C GLY A 241 -10.46 6.60 -6.02
N MET A 242 -11.66 6.05 -5.99
CA MET A 242 -12.54 5.88 -7.16
C MET A 242 -13.70 6.89 -7.17
N TYR A 243 -13.52 8.04 -6.51
CA TYR A 243 -14.46 9.17 -6.49
C TYR A 243 -15.86 8.72 -6.01
N ASP A 244 -16.92 9.23 -6.63
CA ASP A 244 -18.32 8.90 -6.34
C ASP A 244 -18.62 7.39 -6.49
N GLY A 245 -17.76 6.65 -7.19
CA GLY A 245 -17.86 5.20 -7.38
C GLY A 245 -17.20 4.36 -6.28
N ALA A 246 -16.53 4.95 -5.29
CA ALA A 246 -15.70 4.21 -4.33
C ALA A 246 -16.46 3.13 -3.54
N GLY A 247 -17.68 3.42 -3.08
CA GLY A 247 -18.51 2.44 -2.38
C GLY A 247 -18.89 1.24 -3.26
N ARG A 248 -19.28 1.49 -4.52
CA ARG A 248 -19.58 0.43 -5.50
C ARG A 248 -18.32 -0.36 -5.86
N TRP A 249 -17.20 0.34 -6.04
CA TRP A 249 -15.91 -0.27 -6.33
C TRP A 249 -15.46 -1.22 -5.22
N MET A 250 -15.57 -0.82 -3.96
CA MET A 250 -15.19 -1.68 -2.83
C MET A 250 -16.09 -2.93 -2.70
N ALA A 251 -17.34 -2.87 -3.17
CA ALA A 251 -18.24 -4.02 -3.15
C ALA A 251 -18.08 -4.96 -4.37
N GLU A 252 -17.79 -4.42 -5.56
CA GLU A 252 -17.66 -5.20 -6.80
C GLU A 252 -16.23 -5.70 -7.07
N VAL A 253 -15.22 -4.93 -6.67
CA VAL A 253 -13.80 -5.20 -6.94
C VAL A 253 -13.03 -5.42 -5.64
N GLY A 254 -13.26 -4.59 -4.63
CA GLY A 254 -12.65 -4.76 -3.30
C GLY A 254 -11.13 -4.58 -3.26
N ILE A 255 -10.52 -3.94 -4.26
CA ILE A 255 -9.10 -3.60 -4.28
C ILE A 255 -8.98 -2.09 -4.09
N PRO A 256 -8.40 -1.57 -2.99
CA PRO A 256 -8.10 -0.14 -2.86
C PRO A 256 -7.41 0.39 -4.13
N ALA A 257 -7.95 1.42 -4.78
CA ALA A 257 -7.52 1.81 -6.13
C ALA A 257 -7.57 3.32 -6.36
N LYS A 258 -6.83 3.77 -7.38
CA LYS A 258 -6.87 5.14 -7.90
C LYS A 258 -6.77 5.10 -9.41
N SER A 259 -7.67 5.81 -10.10
CA SER A 259 -7.55 6.07 -11.55
C SER A 259 -6.88 7.42 -11.83
N GLY A 260 -6.22 7.50 -12.99
CA GLY A 260 -5.71 8.73 -13.60
C GLY A 260 -6.34 8.97 -14.98
N VAL A 261 -6.45 10.23 -15.37
CA VAL A 261 -7.04 10.65 -16.66
C VAL A 261 -6.19 10.29 -17.88
N SER A 262 -4.93 9.91 -17.65
CA SER A 262 -4.07 9.32 -18.69
C SER A 262 -4.53 7.91 -19.10
N GLY A 263 -5.44 7.28 -18.34
CA GLY A 263 -5.91 5.92 -18.58
C GLY A 263 -5.21 4.87 -17.73
N GLY A 264 -4.29 5.28 -16.85
CA GLY A 264 -3.73 4.40 -15.83
C GLY A 264 -4.69 4.18 -14.68
N LEU A 265 -4.70 2.97 -14.13
CA LEU A 265 -5.45 2.59 -12.94
C LEU A 265 -4.57 1.69 -12.09
N LEU A 266 -4.27 2.14 -10.87
CA LEU A 266 -3.52 1.34 -9.89
C LEU A 266 -4.46 0.78 -8.84
N GLY A 267 -4.11 -0.36 -8.27
CA GLY A 267 -4.78 -0.91 -7.10
C GLY A 267 -3.85 -1.75 -6.23
N THR A 268 -4.04 -1.65 -4.93
CA THR A 268 -3.15 -2.22 -3.92
C THR A 268 -3.92 -3.16 -3.00
N LEU A 269 -3.51 -4.42 -2.94
CA LEU A 269 -4.01 -5.37 -1.94
C LEU A 269 -3.03 -5.47 -0.76
N PRO A 270 -3.38 -4.96 0.43
CA PRO A 270 -2.48 -4.94 1.59
C PRO A 270 -1.91 -6.32 1.91
N GLY A 271 -0.60 -6.42 2.04
CA GLY A 271 0.12 -7.66 2.37
C GLY A 271 0.28 -8.65 1.21
N GLN A 272 -0.34 -8.42 0.05
CA GLN A 272 -0.33 -9.39 -1.06
C GLN A 272 0.45 -8.87 -2.28
N LEU A 273 -0.05 -7.80 -2.91
CA LEU A 273 0.50 -7.33 -4.20
C LEU A 273 -0.01 -5.93 -4.57
N GLY A 274 0.69 -5.31 -5.51
CA GLY A 274 0.22 -4.17 -6.29
C GLY A 274 -0.17 -4.59 -7.70
N VAL A 275 -1.20 -3.96 -8.26
CA VAL A 275 -1.69 -4.17 -9.63
C VAL A 275 -1.77 -2.82 -10.32
N ALA A 276 -1.48 -2.79 -11.61
CA ALA A 276 -1.79 -1.67 -12.45
C ALA A 276 -2.31 -2.11 -13.82
N THR A 277 -3.12 -1.25 -14.42
CA THR A 277 -3.55 -1.35 -15.83
C THR A 277 -3.38 -0.01 -16.50
N PHE A 278 -3.19 -0.03 -17.82
CA PHE A 278 -3.15 1.16 -18.66
C PHE A 278 -4.04 0.95 -19.89
N SER A 279 -5.02 1.83 -20.05
CA SER A 279 -5.89 1.90 -21.23
C SER A 279 -6.49 3.31 -21.33
N PRO A 280 -6.12 4.13 -22.34
CA PRO A 280 -6.43 5.57 -22.38
C PRO A 280 -7.91 5.97 -22.36
N ARG A 281 -8.82 5.15 -22.86
CA ARG A 281 -10.26 5.49 -22.90
C ARG A 281 -10.87 5.51 -21.50
N LEU A 282 -11.51 6.63 -21.16
CA LEU A 282 -12.16 6.88 -19.89
C LEU A 282 -13.69 6.78 -20.01
N ASN A 283 -14.33 6.29 -18.95
CA ASN A 283 -15.78 6.33 -18.78
C ASN A 283 -16.24 7.73 -18.34
N LYS A 284 -17.55 7.90 -18.11
CA LYS A 284 -18.15 9.18 -17.69
C LYS A 284 -17.69 9.66 -16.31
N GLU A 285 -17.13 8.78 -15.49
CA GLU A 285 -16.60 9.08 -14.15
C GLU A 285 -15.10 9.43 -14.20
N GLY A 286 -14.48 9.42 -15.39
CA GLY A 286 -13.05 9.69 -15.58
C GLY A 286 -12.13 8.50 -15.28
N ASN A 287 -12.68 7.29 -15.19
CA ASN A 287 -11.94 6.05 -14.93
C ASN A 287 -11.66 5.28 -16.22
N SER A 288 -10.50 4.61 -16.33
CA SER A 288 -10.19 3.76 -17.49
C SER A 288 -11.23 2.65 -17.69
N VAL A 289 -11.88 2.60 -18.86
CA VAL A 289 -12.96 1.63 -19.15
C VAL A 289 -12.46 0.20 -19.03
N ARG A 290 -11.44 -0.14 -19.83
CA ARG A 290 -10.88 -1.51 -19.85
C ARG A 290 -10.11 -1.81 -18.58
N GLY A 291 -9.52 -0.80 -17.93
CA GLY A 291 -8.88 -0.95 -16.62
C GLY A 291 -9.88 -1.41 -15.56
N VAL A 292 -11.04 -0.74 -15.45
CA VAL A 292 -12.11 -1.14 -14.53
C VAL A 292 -12.58 -2.57 -14.80
N ASP A 293 -12.81 -2.93 -16.05
CA ASP A 293 -13.24 -4.30 -16.42
C ASP A 293 -12.17 -5.35 -16.07
N ALA A 294 -10.89 -5.03 -16.30
CA ALA A 294 -9.77 -5.91 -15.96
C ALA A 294 -9.68 -6.13 -14.44
N PHE A 295 -9.85 -5.09 -13.63
CA PHE A 295 -9.86 -5.20 -12.17
C PHE A 295 -11.05 -6.03 -11.65
N LYS A 296 -12.23 -5.92 -12.26
CA LYS A 296 -13.37 -6.80 -11.96
C LYS A 296 -13.05 -8.27 -12.23
N LEU A 297 -12.38 -8.56 -13.35
CA LEU A 297 -11.94 -9.92 -13.68
C LEU A 297 -10.88 -10.42 -12.70
N LEU A 298 -9.88 -9.61 -12.35
CA LEU A 298 -8.86 -9.97 -11.35
C LEU A 298 -9.48 -10.32 -10.00
N SER A 299 -10.38 -9.48 -9.50
CA SER A 299 -11.07 -9.72 -8.23
C SER A 299 -11.88 -11.03 -8.26
N LYS A 300 -12.70 -11.21 -9.31
CA LYS A 300 -13.59 -12.36 -9.45
C LYS A 300 -12.86 -13.68 -9.70
N ASP A 301 -11.95 -13.71 -10.67
CA ASP A 301 -11.35 -14.94 -11.17
C ASP A 301 -10.14 -15.36 -10.32
N MET A 302 -9.42 -14.41 -9.69
CA MET A 302 -8.25 -14.69 -8.84
C MET A 302 -8.55 -14.56 -7.33
N GLY A 303 -9.78 -14.21 -6.94
CA GLY A 303 -10.15 -14.02 -5.52
C GLY A 303 -9.50 -12.80 -4.87
N LEU A 304 -8.98 -11.88 -5.67
CA LEU A 304 -8.24 -10.69 -5.24
C LEU A 304 -9.20 -9.61 -4.71
N HIS A 305 -9.67 -9.81 -3.48
CA HIS A 305 -10.65 -8.92 -2.84
C HIS A 305 -10.31 -8.72 -1.36
N LEU A 306 -10.23 -7.46 -0.89
CA LEU A 306 -9.85 -7.12 0.50
C LEU A 306 -10.77 -7.76 1.55
N MET A 307 -12.06 -7.89 1.22
CA MET A 307 -13.08 -8.53 2.07
C MET A 307 -13.32 -10.01 1.73
N SER A 308 -12.41 -10.66 0.99
CA SER A 308 -12.54 -12.10 0.70
C SER A 308 -12.48 -12.90 2.01
N THR A 309 -13.41 -13.83 2.17
CA THR A 309 -13.48 -14.76 3.32
C THR A 309 -13.28 -16.22 2.90
N ASP A 310 -13.06 -16.46 1.60
CA ASP A 310 -12.85 -17.81 1.05
C ASP A 310 -11.54 -18.42 1.56
N GLU A 311 -10.54 -17.57 1.85
CA GLU A 311 -9.33 -17.96 2.54
C GLU A 311 -9.56 -17.89 4.06
N ARG A 312 -9.69 -19.05 4.71
CA ARG A 312 -9.41 -19.11 6.14
C ARG A 312 -7.93 -18.81 6.30
N TYR A 313 -7.57 -17.59 6.71
CA TYR A 313 -6.25 -17.30 7.30
C TYR A 313 -6.09 -18.00 8.68
N GLY A 314 -6.60 -19.22 8.81
CA GLY A 314 -6.26 -20.16 9.86
C GLY A 314 -4.86 -20.66 9.54
N VAL A 315 -3.87 -19.83 9.87
CA VAL A 315 -2.50 -20.30 9.96
C VAL A 315 -2.51 -21.31 11.11
N ASN A 316 -1.95 -22.50 10.92
CA ASN A 316 -1.59 -23.36 12.04
C ASN A 316 -0.18 -22.92 12.46
N PRO A 317 -0.06 -21.95 13.39
CA PRO A 317 1.23 -21.39 13.75
C PRO A 317 2.07 -22.40 14.50
N VAL A 318 1.45 -23.37 15.17
CA VAL A 318 2.13 -24.50 15.80
C VAL A 318 2.27 -25.62 14.76
N ARG A 319 3.50 -25.89 14.37
CA ARG A 319 3.86 -26.95 13.43
C ARG A 319 3.80 -28.32 14.10
N LYS A 320 4.34 -28.41 15.31
CA LYS A 320 4.32 -29.58 16.19
C LYS A 320 4.66 -29.16 17.62
N VAL A 321 4.25 -29.97 18.58
CA VAL A 321 4.68 -29.92 19.97
C VAL A 321 5.36 -31.24 20.29
N GLU A 322 6.56 -31.19 20.86
CA GLU A 322 7.26 -32.36 21.37
C GLU A 322 7.52 -32.16 22.85
N GLN A 323 7.28 -33.19 23.66
CA GLN A 323 7.50 -33.12 25.10
C GLN A 323 8.08 -34.42 25.65
N ASP A 324 8.88 -34.29 26.70
CA ASP A 324 9.19 -35.36 27.64
C ASP A 324 8.98 -34.87 29.09
N ALA A 325 9.59 -35.55 30.07
CA ALA A 325 9.38 -35.25 31.48
C ALA A 325 9.95 -33.90 31.93
N GLU A 326 10.98 -33.37 31.26
CA GLU A 326 11.73 -32.17 31.69
C GLU A 326 11.69 -31.04 30.65
N LEU A 327 11.24 -31.31 29.42
CA LEU A 327 11.28 -30.37 28.31
C LEU A 327 10.03 -30.43 27.44
N THR A 328 9.50 -29.26 27.09
CA THR A 328 8.48 -29.07 26.04
C THR A 328 9.02 -28.12 24.97
N VAL A 329 9.07 -28.55 23.72
CA VAL A 329 9.48 -27.72 22.57
C VAL A 329 8.29 -27.53 21.63
N ILE A 330 7.98 -26.27 21.36
CA ILE A 330 6.85 -25.86 20.52
C ILE A 330 7.41 -25.19 19.28
N TYR A 331 7.20 -25.87 18.15
CA TYR A 331 7.76 -25.46 16.87
C TYR A 331 6.77 -24.55 16.17
N LEU A 332 7.16 -23.29 15.99
CA LEU A 332 6.33 -22.27 15.36
C LEU A 332 6.67 -22.13 13.88
N GLN A 333 5.68 -21.70 13.08
CA GLN A 333 5.87 -21.48 11.65
C GLN A 333 5.02 -20.34 11.11
N GLY A 334 5.46 -19.78 9.97
CA GLY A 334 4.74 -18.74 9.25
C GLY A 334 4.79 -17.37 9.94
N LEU A 335 3.89 -16.47 9.57
CA LEU A 335 3.85 -15.11 10.10
C LEU A 335 3.12 -15.07 11.44
N ILE A 336 3.83 -14.66 12.50
CA ILE A 336 3.22 -14.51 13.83
C ILE A 336 2.51 -13.15 13.93
N ASN A 337 1.23 -13.15 13.59
CA ASN A 337 0.29 -12.04 13.79
C ASN A 337 -0.61 -12.28 15.01
N PHE A 338 -1.68 -11.49 15.18
CA PHE A 338 -2.62 -11.65 16.29
C PHE A 338 -3.27 -13.03 16.34
N ASN A 339 -3.83 -13.51 15.22
CA ASN A 339 -4.52 -14.81 15.17
C ASN A 339 -3.54 -15.95 15.44
N ALA A 340 -2.37 -15.92 14.80
CA ALA A 340 -1.31 -16.90 15.03
C ALA A 340 -0.89 -16.91 16.50
N ALA A 341 -0.58 -15.75 17.08
CA ALA A 341 -0.19 -15.69 18.49
C ALA A 341 -1.32 -16.10 19.43
N GLU A 342 -2.58 -15.78 19.12
CA GLU A 342 -3.74 -16.24 19.88
C GLU A 342 -3.85 -17.77 19.87
N THR A 343 -3.71 -18.40 18.69
CA THR A 343 -3.74 -19.86 18.57
C THR A 343 -2.57 -20.51 19.30
N VAL A 344 -1.35 -19.94 19.21
CA VAL A 344 -0.21 -20.41 20.01
C VAL A 344 -0.51 -20.31 21.51
N LEU A 345 -1.04 -19.18 21.98
CA LEU A 345 -1.40 -19.01 23.40
C LEU A 345 -2.52 -19.96 23.83
N TYR A 346 -3.49 -20.23 22.97
CA TYR A 346 -4.57 -21.17 23.24
C TYR A 346 -4.03 -22.60 23.36
N GLU A 347 -3.18 -23.04 22.43
CA GLU A 347 -2.53 -24.34 22.51
C GLU A 347 -1.62 -24.46 23.74
N LEU A 348 -0.88 -23.40 24.08
CA LEU A 348 -0.10 -23.32 25.32
C LEU A 348 -0.99 -23.48 26.56
N MET A 349 -2.18 -22.87 26.58
CA MET A 349 -3.10 -22.99 27.71
C MET A 349 -3.72 -24.39 27.86
N GLU A 350 -3.98 -25.07 26.74
CA GLU A 350 -4.55 -26.43 26.74
C GLU A 350 -3.47 -27.52 26.92
N SER A 351 -2.18 -27.15 26.84
CA SER A 351 -1.07 -28.09 27.02
C SER A 351 -0.85 -28.42 28.50
N ASP A 352 -0.79 -29.71 28.82
CA ASP A 352 -0.36 -30.19 30.13
C ASP A 352 1.17 -30.15 30.23
N PHE A 353 1.72 -29.03 30.69
CA PHE A 353 3.16 -28.93 30.98
C PHE A 353 3.51 -29.75 32.24
N SER A 354 4.42 -30.72 32.11
CA SER A 354 5.13 -31.31 33.26
C SER A 354 6.25 -30.39 33.74
N GLU A 355 6.73 -30.56 34.98
CA GLU A 355 7.88 -29.79 35.53
C GLU A 355 9.02 -29.68 34.51
N GLY A 356 9.63 -28.50 34.38
CA GLY A 356 10.78 -28.33 33.47
C GLY A 356 10.77 -27.06 32.63
N THR A 357 11.32 -27.15 31.42
CA THR A 357 11.56 -26.02 30.51
C THR A 357 10.59 -26.02 29.32
N VAL A 358 10.05 -24.85 28.98
CA VAL A 358 9.25 -24.62 27.75
C VAL A 358 10.05 -23.78 26.76
N VAL A 359 10.25 -24.33 25.56
CA VAL A 359 11.02 -23.69 24.47
C VAL A 359 10.09 -23.37 23.31
N LEU A 360 10.09 -22.11 22.85
CA LEU A 360 9.53 -21.76 21.54
C LEU A 360 10.62 -21.79 20.48
N GLU A 361 10.45 -22.65 19.49
CA GLU A 361 11.37 -22.84 18.36
C GLU A 361 10.83 -22.03 17.17
N LEU A 362 11.62 -21.06 16.69
CA LEU A 362 11.19 -20.05 15.72
C LEU A 362 11.86 -20.19 14.34
N THR A 363 12.67 -21.22 14.07
CA THR A 363 13.41 -21.37 12.80
C THR A 363 12.53 -21.35 11.54
N HIS A 364 11.24 -21.66 11.68
CA HIS A 364 10.29 -21.68 10.56
C HIS A 364 9.31 -20.51 10.55
N ILE A 365 9.47 -19.51 11.41
CA ILE A 365 8.65 -18.30 11.31
C ILE A 365 9.17 -17.42 10.18
N SER A 366 8.24 -16.82 9.44
CA SER A 366 8.57 -15.90 8.34
C SER A 366 8.55 -14.44 8.79
N GLY A 367 8.48 -14.21 10.10
CA GLY A 367 8.44 -12.89 10.72
C GLY A 367 7.36 -12.75 11.80
N THR A 368 7.40 -11.61 12.48
CA THR A 368 6.48 -11.26 13.56
C THR A 368 5.95 -9.84 13.41
N ASN A 369 4.69 -9.60 13.80
CA ASN A 369 4.20 -8.22 13.93
C ASN A 369 4.24 -7.77 15.41
N ARG A 370 4.09 -6.46 15.65
CA ARG A 370 4.15 -5.87 17.00
C ARG A 370 3.23 -6.56 18.01
N MET A 371 2.02 -6.94 17.60
CA MET A 371 1.06 -7.59 18.50
C MET A 371 1.41 -9.06 18.73
N GLY A 372 1.78 -9.79 17.68
CA GLY A 372 2.21 -11.19 17.77
C GLY A 372 3.42 -11.34 18.70
N ARG A 373 4.44 -10.48 18.54
CA ARG A 373 5.59 -10.42 19.47
C ARG A 373 5.16 -10.18 20.91
N ARG A 374 4.31 -9.17 21.12
CA ARG A 374 3.84 -8.82 22.48
C ARG A 374 3.07 -9.96 23.13
N MET A 375 2.22 -10.64 22.37
CA MET A 375 1.42 -11.77 22.85
C MET A 375 2.29 -12.98 23.18
N LEU A 376 3.26 -13.35 22.32
CA LEU A 376 4.20 -14.43 22.61
C LEU A 376 5.02 -14.14 23.88
N LYS A 377 5.57 -12.92 24.01
CA LYS A 377 6.31 -12.50 25.22
C LYS A 377 5.46 -12.56 26.48
N GLU A 378 4.19 -12.16 26.39
CA GLU A 378 3.25 -12.25 27.51
C GLU A 378 2.91 -13.71 27.86
N GLY A 379 2.78 -14.59 26.88
CA GLY A 379 2.61 -16.03 27.10
C GLY A 379 3.79 -16.64 27.85
N LEU A 380 5.01 -16.40 27.36
CA LEU A 380 6.23 -16.87 28.00
C LEU A 380 6.38 -16.35 29.44
N ARG A 381 6.08 -15.07 29.68
CA ARG A 381 6.09 -14.49 31.02
C ARG A 381 5.16 -15.25 31.98
N ARG A 382 3.95 -15.59 31.53
CA ARG A 382 2.95 -16.33 32.34
C ARG A 382 3.35 -17.77 32.61
N ILE A 383 3.94 -18.44 31.62
CA ILE A 383 4.49 -19.79 31.79
C ILE A 383 5.57 -19.75 32.88
N ARG A 384 6.50 -18.79 32.80
CA ARG A 384 7.53 -18.62 33.82
C ARG A 384 6.97 -18.29 35.20
N GLU A 385 5.96 -17.42 35.29
CA GLU A 385 5.28 -17.13 36.55
C GLU A 385 4.54 -18.32 37.16
N SER A 386 4.21 -19.32 36.33
CA SER A 386 3.63 -20.58 36.77
C SER A 386 4.68 -21.59 37.27
N GLY A 387 5.96 -21.23 37.24
CA GLY A 387 7.06 -21.99 37.82
C GLY A 387 7.92 -22.78 36.83
N PHE A 388 7.69 -22.63 35.52
CA PHE A 388 8.48 -23.29 34.48
C PHE A 388 9.67 -22.43 34.04
N ASP A 389 10.74 -23.06 33.59
CA ASP A 389 11.79 -22.37 32.85
C ASP A 389 11.31 -22.09 31.42
N ILE A 390 11.80 -21.00 30.82
CA ILE A 390 11.42 -20.61 29.45
C ILE A 390 12.66 -20.34 28.61
N ALA A 391 12.58 -20.64 27.32
CA ALA A 391 13.57 -20.20 26.35
C ALA A 391 12.97 -20.01 24.96
N ILE A 392 13.74 -19.36 24.09
CA ILE A 392 13.46 -19.29 22.66
C ILE A 392 14.67 -19.78 21.86
N VAL A 393 14.41 -20.43 20.75
CA VAL A 393 15.38 -20.64 19.68
C VAL A 393 14.96 -19.78 18.50
N ASP A 394 15.78 -18.79 18.18
CA ASP A 394 15.50 -17.77 17.16
C ASP A 394 16.81 -17.45 16.40
N PRO A 395 17.22 -18.33 15.47
CA PRO A 395 18.49 -18.19 14.76
C PRO A 395 18.53 -16.93 13.90
N ASP A 396 17.39 -16.57 13.31
CA ASP A 396 17.25 -15.45 12.37
C ASP A 396 16.92 -14.12 13.07
N GLY A 397 16.59 -14.14 14.37
CA GLY A 397 16.34 -12.94 15.16
C GLY A 397 14.99 -12.29 14.86
N GLU A 398 14.01 -13.08 14.46
CA GLU A 398 12.67 -12.66 14.03
C GLU A 398 11.81 -12.14 15.19
N LEU A 399 12.11 -12.55 16.43
CA LEU A 399 11.55 -11.95 17.64
C LEU A 399 12.39 -10.73 18.07
N GLU A 400 12.22 -9.62 17.36
CA GLU A 400 12.84 -8.35 17.73
C GLU A 400 12.43 -7.93 19.16
N ASP A 401 13.40 -7.52 19.98
CA ASP A 401 13.20 -7.14 21.39
C ASP A 401 12.63 -8.28 22.25
N ARG A 402 13.51 -8.92 23.02
CA ARG A 402 13.20 -10.03 23.93
C ARG A 402 12.83 -9.58 25.35
N THR A 403 12.75 -8.29 25.61
CA THR A 403 12.34 -7.77 26.91
C THR A 403 10.84 -7.99 27.12
N MET A 404 10.48 -8.73 28.17
CA MET A 404 9.11 -8.94 28.62
C MET A 404 8.58 -7.72 29.39
N SER A 405 7.28 -7.66 29.63
CA SER A 405 6.62 -6.48 30.22
C SER A 405 7.04 -6.16 31.66
N ASP A 406 7.67 -7.10 32.36
CA ASP A 406 8.22 -6.92 33.70
C ASP A 406 9.71 -6.52 33.70
N GLY A 407 10.29 -6.26 32.52
CA GLY A 407 11.67 -5.84 32.33
C GLY A 407 12.69 -6.97 32.28
N THR A 408 12.27 -8.23 32.37
CA THR A 408 13.15 -9.39 32.23
C THR A 408 13.31 -9.80 30.77
N GLU A 409 14.40 -10.46 30.43
CA GLU A 409 14.68 -10.96 29.07
C GLU A 409 14.25 -12.41 28.92
N VAL A 410 13.68 -12.76 27.77
CA VAL A 410 13.46 -14.17 27.40
C VAL A 410 14.83 -14.81 27.09
N PRO A 411 15.24 -15.89 27.78
CA PRO A 411 16.50 -16.58 27.49
C PRO A 411 16.54 -17.08 26.05
N LYS A 412 17.68 -16.90 25.37
CA LYS A 412 17.92 -17.46 24.03
C LYS A 412 18.82 -18.68 24.19
N GLY A 413 18.44 -19.77 23.54
CA GLY A 413 19.26 -20.97 23.38
C GLY A 413 19.46 -21.30 21.89
N GLU A 414 20.25 -22.33 21.64
CA GLU A 414 20.41 -22.97 20.34
C GLU A 414 19.68 -24.32 20.34
N LEU A 415 19.25 -24.83 19.17
CA LEU A 415 18.57 -26.13 19.07
C LEU A 415 19.37 -27.27 19.71
N GLU A 416 20.69 -27.23 19.56
CA GLU A 416 21.64 -28.22 20.10
C GLU A 416 21.69 -28.26 21.64
N ASP A 417 21.19 -27.21 22.32
CA ASP A 417 21.14 -27.14 23.79
C ASP A 417 20.01 -28.00 24.38
N TYR A 418 19.09 -28.49 23.54
CA TYR A 418 17.88 -29.18 23.95
C TYR A 418 17.83 -30.60 23.39
N ALA A 419 17.34 -31.55 24.18
CA ALA A 419 17.17 -32.95 23.78
C ALA A 419 15.86 -33.51 24.34
N ILE A 420 15.08 -34.19 23.51
CA ILE A 420 13.83 -34.85 23.89
C ILE A 420 14.04 -36.36 23.87
N ASN A 421 13.76 -37.04 24.98
CA ASN A 421 13.99 -38.48 25.14
C ASN A 421 15.43 -38.94 24.82
N GLY A 422 16.42 -38.05 25.02
CA GLY A 422 17.84 -38.31 24.77
C GLY A 422 18.30 -38.12 23.32
N GLU A 423 17.42 -37.67 22.42
CA GLU A 423 17.76 -37.27 21.05
C GLU A 423 17.79 -35.74 20.95
N PRO A 424 18.78 -35.13 20.30
CA PRO A 424 18.80 -33.67 20.04
C PRO A 424 17.55 -33.22 19.28
N VAL A 425 17.07 -32.03 19.62
CA VAL A 425 15.90 -31.38 19.03
C VAL A 425 16.16 -30.94 17.59
#